data_AF-A0A5S3W9F9-F1
#
_entry.id   AF-A0A5S3W9F9-F1
#
_cell.length_a   1.000
_cell.length_b   1.000
_cell.length_c   1.000
_cell.angle_alpha   90.00
_cell.angle_beta   90.00
_cell.angle_gamma   90.00
#
_symmetry.space_group_name_H-M   'P 1'
#
loop_
_entity.id
_entity.type
_entity.pdbx_description
1 polymer ?
#
loop_
_entity_poly.entity_id
_entity_poly.type
_entity_poly.pdbx_seq_one_letter_code
_entity_poly.pdbx_strand_id
1 'polypeptide(L)'
;MAGKNKSIAAVACQALGIDRNLLPERLRSRLNYYVKDKNLKAKLLDEVDIKSESVDYVPKPIKAGNHVFIRNLVILDTLFEDKKLVVNWLNGEKINTESFDQFAKEWKAKKLLFQALDKRIGDLRLFLSDENIDWSQDEIPYPFNEGQYSSLEMIANSIEFDTQPSPYDLALKAVIEGEFGVLGKLITKNPDAFISEHGQWLVTLYNTKKAEYEEYSLLLNKY
;
A
#
# COMPACT_ATOMS: atom_id res chain seq x y z
N MET A 1 -30.18 -32.96 -2.47
CA MET A 1 -29.94 -32.09 -1.30
C MET A 1 -29.76 -30.67 -1.82
N ALA A 2 -30.72 -29.79 -1.52
CA ALA A 2 -30.73 -28.40 -2.00
C ALA A 2 -29.53 -27.63 -1.42
N GLY A 3 -28.61 -27.20 -2.29
CA GLY A 3 -27.42 -26.46 -1.88
C GLY A 3 -27.79 -25.08 -1.36
N LYS A 4 -27.45 -24.79 -0.10
CA LYS A 4 -27.60 -23.49 0.55
C LYS A 4 -27.15 -22.35 -0.39
N ASN A 5 -28.00 -21.36 -0.57
CA ASN A 5 -27.63 -20.08 -1.20
C ASN A 5 -26.46 -19.46 -0.43
N LYS A 6 -25.24 -19.60 -0.97
CA LYS A 6 -24.03 -19.03 -0.36
C LYS A 6 -24.07 -17.53 -0.60
N SER A 7 -24.01 -16.72 0.46
CA SER A 7 -23.96 -15.26 0.36
C SER A 7 -22.72 -14.79 -0.44
N ILE A 8 -22.79 -13.62 -1.08
CA ILE A 8 -21.64 -13.05 -1.82
C ILE A 8 -20.40 -12.88 -0.96
N ALA A 9 -20.58 -12.56 0.32
CA ALA A 9 -19.50 -12.54 1.30
C ALA A 9 -18.87 -13.93 1.48
N ALA A 10 -19.68 -14.99 1.60
CA ALA A 10 -19.16 -16.36 1.74
C ALA A 10 -18.42 -16.82 0.48
N VAL A 11 -18.90 -16.45 -0.70
CA VAL A 11 -18.21 -16.75 -1.97
C VAL A 11 -16.93 -15.93 -2.13
N ALA A 12 -16.92 -14.67 -1.71
CA ALA A 12 -15.72 -13.84 -1.68
C ALA A 12 -14.65 -14.42 -0.74
N CYS A 13 -15.04 -14.85 0.47
CA CYS A 13 -14.13 -15.50 1.40
C CYS A 13 -13.55 -16.80 0.82
N GLN A 14 -14.40 -17.63 0.19
CA GLN A 14 -13.95 -18.83 -0.53
C GLN A 14 -13.01 -18.50 -1.69
N ALA A 15 -13.28 -17.44 -2.45
CA ALA A 15 -12.46 -17.02 -3.58
C ALA A 15 -11.09 -16.45 -3.16
N LEU A 16 -11.00 -15.90 -1.96
CA LEU A 16 -9.78 -15.34 -1.36
C LEU A 16 -9.03 -16.34 -0.48
N GLY A 17 -9.67 -17.46 -0.09
CA GLY A 17 -9.09 -18.43 0.83
C GLY A 17 -8.98 -17.92 2.27
N ILE A 18 -9.89 -17.03 2.70
CA ILE A 18 -9.87 -16.43 4.05
C ILE A 18 -11.10 -16.81 4.87
N ASP A 19 -11.00 -16.69 6.20
CA ASP A 19 -12.16 -16.77 7.09
C ASP A 19 -13.10 -15.57 6.87
N ARG A 20 -14.40 -15.79 7.04
CA ARG A 20 -15.42 -14.74 6.92
C ARG A 20 -15.19 -13.59 7.89
N ASN A 21 -14.69 -13.86 9.09
CA ASN A 21 -14.43 -12.86 10.12
C ASN A 21 -13.34 -11.86 9.70
N LEU A 22 -12.44 -12.27 8.79
CA LEU A 22 -11.37 -11.42 8.26
C LEU A 22 -11.86 -10.49 7.14
N LEU A 23 -13.06 -10.71 6.58
CA LEU A 23 -13.62 -9.84 5.56
C LEU A 23 -14.24 -8.59 6.21
N PRO A 24 -13.72 -7.36 5.99
CA PRO A 24 -14.22 -6.16 6.65
C PRO A 24 -15.69 -5.89 6.36
N GLU A 25 -16.42 -5.33 7.32
CA GLU A 25 -17.85 -5.04 7.18
C GLU A 25 -18.14 -4.11 6.01
N ARG A 26 -17.30 -3.08 5.82
CA ARG A 26 -17.37 -2.17 4.66
C ARG A 26 -17.35 -2.94 3.33
N LEU A 27 -16.46 -3.91 3.20
CA LEU A 27 -16.34 -4.74 1.99
C LEU A 27 -17.55 -5.67 1.83
N ARG A 28 -18.06 -6.27 2.92
CA ARG A 28 -19.31 -7.06 2.88
C ARG A 28 -20.48 -6.22 2.39
N SER A 29 -20.63 -5.01 2.89
CA SER A 29 -21.68 -4.07 2.47
C SER A 29 -21.55 -3.72 0.99
N ARG A 30 -20.34 -3.38 0.53
CA ARG A 30 -20.08 -3.08 -0.89
C ARG A 30 -20.35 -4.27 -1.82
N LEU A 31 -19.98 -5.48 -1.43
CA LEU A 31 -20.30 -6.70 -2.19
C LEU A 31 -21.80 -6.89 -2.38
N ASN A 32 -22.60 -6.64 -1.34
CA ASN A 32 -24.06 -6.68 -1.46
C ASN A 32 -24.59 -5.59 -2.41
N TYR A 33 -23.96 -4.41 -2.46
CA TYR A 33 -24.29 -3.39 -3.45
C TYR A 33 -23.96 -3.82 -4.88
N TYR A 34 -22.82 -4.46 -5.12
CA TYR A 34 -22.45 -4.95 -6.46
C TYR A 34 -23.42 -6.00 -7.00
N VAL A 35 -23.95 -6.86 -6.13
CA VAL A 35 -25.00 -7.83 -6.50
C VAL A 35 -26.29 -7.15 -6.94
N LYS A 36 -26.59 -5.96 -6.40
CA LYS A 36 -27.78 -5.16 -6.77
C LYS A 36 -27.53 -4.25 -7.98
N ASP A 37 -26.29 -4.05 -8.40
CA ASP A 37 -25.93 -3.17 -9.51
C ASP A 37 -26.35 -3.77 -10.85
N LYS A 38 -27.22 -3.07 -11.59
CA LYS A 38 -27.79 -3.57 -12.85
C LYS A 38 -26.72 -3.95 -13.89
N ASN A 39 -25.58 -3.27 -13.88
CA ASN A 39 -24.52 -3.50 -14.87
C ASN A 39 -23.66 -4.73 -14.53
N LEU A 40 -23.57 -5.10 -13.25
CA LEU A 40 -22.75 -6.24 -12.81
C LEU A 40 -23.57 -7.47 -12.41
N LYS A 41 -24.87 -7.30 -12.19
CA LYS A 41 -25.79 -8.36 -11.77
C LYS A 41 -25.72 -9.60 -12.67
N ALA A 42 -25.75 -9.41 -13.99
CA ALA A 42 -25.68 -10.50 -14.96
C ALA A 42 -24.33 -11.23 -14.97
N LYS A 43 -23.26 -10.57 -14.49
CA LYS A 43 -21.94 -11.18 -14.32
C LYS A 43 -21.80 -11.92 -13.00
N LEU A 44 -22.62 -11.58 -12.00
CA LEU A 44 -22.57 -12.13 -10.64
C LEU A 44 -23.59 -13.24 -10.37
N LEU A 45 -24.75 -13.21 -11.02
CA LEU A 45 -25.87 -14.12 -10.79
C LEU A 45 -26.21 -14.93 -12.06
N ASP A 46 -26.69 -16.16 -11.88
CA ASP A 46 -27.05 -17.06 -12.99
C ASP A 46 -28.34 -16.66 -13.75
N GLU A 47 -29.21 -15.82 -13.17
CA GLU A 47 -30.49 -15.44 -13.78
C GLU A 47 -30.84 -13.95 -13.59
N VAL A 48 -31.52 -13.37 -14.59
CA VAL A 48 -32.10 -12.02 -14.53
C VAL A 48 -33.30 -12.01 -13.57
N ASP A 49 -33.41 -10.98 -12.73
CA ASP A 49 -34.53 -10.82 -11.79
C ASP A 49 -35.86 -10.61 -12.52
N ILE A 50 -36.82 -11.49 -12.27
CA ILE A 50 -38.18 -11.35 -12.81
C ILE A 50 -39.14 -10.75 -11.76
N LYS A 51 -38.76 -10.68 -10.46
CA LYS A 51 -39.65 -10.18 -9.40
C LYS A 51 -38.88 -9.37 -8.34
N SER A 52 -38.99 -8.05 -8.41
CA SER A 52 -38.31 -7.08 -7.52
C SER A 52 -39.00 -6.87 -6.16
N GLU A 53 -40.20 -7.42 -5.94
CA GLU A 53 -41.03 -7.07 -4.79
C GLU A 53 -41.82 -8.29 -4.29
N SER A 54 -41.22 -9.15 -3.47
CA SER A 54 -41.99 -10.14 -2.71
C SER A 54 -41.44 -10.29 -1.30
N VAL A 55 -42.35 -10.41 -0.33
CA VAL A 55 -42.11 -10.61 1.11
C VAL A 55 -41.23 -11.84 1.38
N ASP A 56 -41.15 -12.77 0.42
CA ASP A 56 -40.34 -13.99 0.46
C ASP A 56 -39.05 -13.89 -0.38
N TYR A 57 -38.14 -12.98 -0.04
CA TYR A 57 -36.84 -12.90 -0.72
C TYR A 57 -35.98 -14.13 -0.41
N VAL A 58 -35.80 -15.01 -1.40
CA VAL A 58 -34.83 -16.10 -1.36
C VAL A 58 -33.57 -15.66 -2.11
N PRO A 59 -32.40 -15.52 -1.46
CA PRO A 59 -31.16 -15.11 -2.13
C PRO A 59 -30.83 -16.13 -3.22
N LYS A 60 -30.67 -15.77 -4.50
CA LYS A 60 -30.35 -16.76 -5.55
C LYS A 60 -28.88 -17.21 -5.48
N PRO A 61 -28.55 -18.44 -5.93
CA PRO A 61 -27.17 -18.91 -5.95
C PRO A 61 -26.32 -18.05 -6.90
N ILE A 62 -25.13 -17.68 -6.43
CA ILE A 62 -24.09 -17.05 -7.25
C ILE A 62 -23.61 -18.07 -8.28
N LYS A 63 -23.36 -17.58 -9.51
CA LYS A 63 -22.92 -18.42 -10.63
C LYS A 63 -21.79 -19.36 -10.23
N ALA A 64 -22.06 -20.67 -10.31
CA ALA A 64 -21.07 -21.69 -10.00
C ALA A 64 -19.82 -21.47 -10.88
N GLY A 65 -18.65 -21.32 -10.26
CA GLY A 65 -17.37 -21.10 -10.97
C GLY A 65 -16.90 -19.65 -11.09
N ASN A 66 -17.63 -18.66 -10.58
CA ASN A 66 -17.26 -17.24 -10.73
C ASN A 66 -16.24 -16.71 -9.70
N HIS A 67 -15.45 -17.59 -9.08
CA HIS A 67 -14.49 -17.21 -8.06
C HIS A 67 -13.43 -16.22 -8.58
N VAL A 68 -13.05 -16.31 -9.86
CA VAL A 68 -12.10 -15.38 -10.48
C VAL A 68 -12.68 -13.97 -10.56
N PHE A 69 -13.92 -13.81 -11.03
CA PHE A 69 -14.55 -12.48 -11.11
C PHE A 69 -14.74 -11.88 -9.71
N ILE A 70 -15.20 -12.66 -8.74
CA ILE A 70 -15.42 -12.18 -7.37
C ILE A 70 -14.09 -11.82 -6.71
N ARG A 71 -13.04 -12.63 -6.91
CA ARG A 71 -11.69 -12.31 -6.46
C ARG A 71 -11.20 -11.01 -7.08
N ASN A 72 -11.35 -10.85 -8.40
CA ASN A 72 -10.94 -9.62 -9.10
C ASN A 72 -11.74 -8.41 -8.60
N LEU A 73 -13.05 -8.53 -8.41
CA LEU A 73 -13.89 -7.50 -7.83
C LEU A 73 -13.41 -7.09 -6.45
N VAL A 74 -13.13 -8.05 -5.57
CA VAL A 74 -12.63 -7.75 -4.21
C VAL A 74 -11.27 -7.06 -4.28
N ILE A 75 -10.34 -7.57 -5.10
CA ILE A 75 -9.01 -6.97 -5.28
C ILE A 75 -9.16 -5.53 -5.77
N LEU A 76 -9.95 -5.30 -6.83
CA LEU A 76 -10.14 -3.96 -7.39
C LEU A 76 -10.84 -3.01 -6.39
N ASP A 77 -11.89 -3.46 -5.68
CA ASP A 77 -12.56 -2.63 -4.68
C ASP A 77 -11.66 -2.28 -3.50
N THR A 78 -10.81 -3.22 -3.08
CA THR A 78 -9.85 -3.03 -1.99
C THR A 78 -8.71 -2.10 -2.40
N LEU A 79 -8.20 -2.25 -3.63
CA LEU A 79 -7.14 -1.40 -4.14
C LEU A 79 -7.67 0.03 -4.34
N PHE A 80 -8.68 0.21 -5.17
CA PHE A 80 -9.06 1.53 -5.66
C PHE A 80 -10.02 2.29 -4.74
N GLU A 81 -10.76 1.59 -3.89
CA GLU A 81 -11.77 2.13 -3.00
C GLU A 81 -12.89 2.98 -3.66
N ASP A 82 -12.85 3.14 -4.99
CA ASP A 82 -13.83 3.85 -5.82
C ASP A 82 -14.72 2.85 -6.57
N LYS A 83 -15.97 2.78 -6.11
CA LYS A 83 -16.99 1.92 -6.70
C LYS A 83 -17.20 2.21 -8.18
N LYS A 84 -17.35 3.48 -8.58
CA LYS A 84 -17.76 3.83 -9.96
C LYS A 84 -16.70 3.37 -10.95
N LEU A 85 -15.45 3.68 -10.64
CA LEU A 85 -14.30 3.30 -11.44
C LEU A 85 -14.15 1.77 -11.51
N VAL A 86 -14.32 1.05 -10.40
CA VAL A 86 -14.29 -0.43 -10.39
C VAL A 86 -15.44 -1.03 -11.22
N VAL A 87 -16.67 -0.50 -11.10
CA VAL A 87 -17.82 -0.94 -11.92
C VAL A 87 -17.52 -0.77 -13.41
N ASN A 88 -16.96 0.38 -13.80
CA ASN A 88 -16.68 0.65 -15.19
C ASN A 88 -15.63 -0.30 -15.79
N TRP A 89 -14.53 -0.55 -15.07
CA TRP A 89 -13.49 -1.48 -15.53
C TRP A 89 -13.98 -2.92 -15.61
N LEU A 90 -14.78 -3.36 -14.62
CA LEU A 90 -15.43 -4.67 -14.69
C LEU A 90 -16.43 -4.77 -15.86
N ASN A 91 -16.86 -3.63 -16.41
CA ASN A 91 -17.67 -3.52 -17.63
C ASN A 91 -16.88 -3.37 -18.93
N GLY A 92 -15.55 -3.42 -18.87
CA GLY A 92 -14.69 -3.43 -20.06
C GLY A 92 -14.19 -2.05 -20.47
N GLU A 93 -14.41 -1.02 -19.65
CA GLU A 93 -13.71 0.26 -19.85
C GLU A 93 -12.19 0.03 -19.74
N LYS A 94 -11.43 0.63 -20.67
CA LYS A 94 -9.97 0.54 -20.64
C LYS A 94 -9.42 1.27 -19.42
N ILE A 95 -8.42 0.66 -18.80
CA ILE A 95 -7.68 1.31 -17.71
C ILE A 95 -6.80 2.40 -18.35
N ASN A 96 -7.01 3.65 -17.93
CA ASN A 96 -6.13 4.75 -18.28
C ASN A 96 -4.82 4.59 -17.50
N THR A 97 -3.69 4.54 -18.21
CA THR A 97 -2.35 4.38 -17.63
C THR A 97 -2.00 5.51 -16.68
N GLU A 98 -2.34 6.77 -17.01
CA GLU A 98 -2.06 7.91 -16.14
C GLU A 98 -2.83 7.82 -14.81
N SER A 99 -4.11 7.44 -14.88
CA SER A 99 -4.94 7.24 -13.69
C SER A 99 -4.44 6.06 -12.85
N PHE A 100 -3.93 5.01 -13.50
CA PHE A 100 -3.35 3.87 -12.82
C PHE A 100 -2.03 4.22 -12.13
N ASP A 101 -1.16 5.01 -12.77
CA ASP A 101 0.13 5.43 -12.20
C ASP A 101 -0.08 6.35 -10.99
N GLN A 102 -1.02 7.28 -11.08
CA GLN A 102 -1.40 8.12 -9.95
C GLN A 102 -1.94 7.27 -8.80
N PHE A 103 -2.84 6.33 -9.09
CA PHE A 103 -3.34 5.40 -8.10
C PHE A 103 -2.23 4.55 -7.48
N ALA A 104 -1.29 4.04 -8.28
CA ALA A 104 -0.20 3.22 -7.81
C ALA A 104 0.70 3.98 -6.83
N LYS A 105 0.95 5.29 -7.08
CA LYS A 105 1.66 6.16 -6.14
C LYS A 105 0.91 6.32 -4.83
N GLU A 106 -0.39 6.59 -4.88
CA GLU A 106 -1.23 6.73 -3.68
C GLU A 106 -1.31 5.42 -2.87
N TRP A 107 -1.48 4.29 -3.56
CA TRP A 107 -1.52 2.98 -2.93
C TRP A 107 -0.20 2.63 -2.26
N LYS A 108 0.94 2.93 -2.91
CA LYS A 108 2.28 2.77 -2.32
C LYS A 108 2.41 3.59 -1.03
N ALA A 109 2.00 4.86 -1.05
CA ALA A 109 2.04 5.72 0.13
C ALA A 109 1.14 5.20 1.27
N LYS A 110 -0.11 4.81 0.96
CA LYS A 110 -1.04 4.20 1.93
C LYS A 110 -0.45 2.94 2.55
N LYS A 111 0.13 2.05 1.73
CA LYS A 111 0.75 0.81 2.21
C LYS A 111 1.87 1.09 3.21
N LEU A 112 2.77 2.02 2.88
CA LEU A 112 3.87 2.38 3.78
C LEU A 112 3.36 2.95 5.11
N LEU A 113 2.36 3.84 5.05
CA LEU A 113 1.72 4.38 6.25
C LEU A 113 1.10 3.28 7.12
N PHE A 114 0.35 2.36 6.53
CA PHE A 114 -0.25 1.24 7.27
C PHE A 114 0.80 0.33 7.89
N GLN A 115 1.89 0.03 7.19
CA GLN A 115 2.99 -0.80 7.72
C GLN A 115 3.67 -0.14 8.91
N ALA A 116 3.84 1.19 8.88
CA ALA A 116 4.41 1.94 9.99
C ALA A 116 3.45 2.00 11.20
N LEU A 117 2.15 2.24 10.95
CA LEU A 117 1.12 2.25 12.00
C LEU A 117 0.89 0.89 12.65
N ASP A 118 1.00 -0.22 11.89
CA ASP A 118 0.81 -1.58 12.40
C ASP A 118 1.76 -1.90 13.56
N LYS A 119 3.02 -1.45 13.47
CA LYS A 119 4.01 -1.59 14.56
C LYS A 119 3.69 -0.73 15.79
N ARG A 120 2.83 0.28 15.65
CA ARG A 120 2.39 1.18 16.72
C ARG A 120 0.97 0.88 17.20
N ILE A 121 0.37 -0.23 16.77
CA ILE A 121 -1.02 -0.54 17.10
C ILE A 121 -1.27 -0.64 18.60
N GLY A 122 -0.27 -1.05 19.38
CA GLY A 122 -0.30 -1.04 20.85
C GLY A 122 -0.37 0.37 21.42
N ASP A 123 0.53 1.26 20.98
CA ASP A 123 0.59 2.66 21.42
C ASP A 123 -0.66 3.42 20.98
N LEU A 124 -1.13 3.20 19.75
CA LEU A 124 -2.38 3.74 19.22
C LEU A 124 -3.57 3.29 20.07
N ARG A 125 -3.60 2.03 20.48
CA ARG A 125 -4.66 1.54 21.36
C ARG A 125 -4.63 2.24 22.71
N LEU A 126 -3.46 2.44 23.31
CA LEU A 126 -3.32 3.15 24.59
C LEU A 126 -3.80 4.60 24.45
N PHE A 127 -3.32 5.31 23.42
CA PHE A 127 -3.73 6.68 23.12
C PHE A 127 -5.25 6.80 22.94
N LEU A 128 -5.85 5.95 22.09
CA LEU A 128 -7.29 5.99 21.80
C LEU A 128 -8.17 5.47 22.94
N SER A 129 -7.59 4.84 23.96
CA SER A 129 -8.32 4.42 25.16
C SER A 129 -8.31 5.50 26.25
N ASP A 130 -7.59 6.61 26.06
CA ASP A 130 -7.64 7.74 26.97
C ASP A 130 -8.98 8.47 26.81
N GLU A 131 -9.65 8.72 27.94
CA GLU A 131 -10.95 9.41 27.98
C GLU A 131 -10.79 10.95 27.90
N ASN A 132 -9.57 11.47 28.09
CA ASN A 132 -9.28 12.90 28.20
C ASN A 132 -8.34 13.42 27.10
N ILE A 133 -8.42 12.86 25.89
CA ILE A 133 -7.60 13.31 24.75
C ILE A 133 -7.91 14.77 24.42
N ASP A 134 -6.91 15.65 24.56
CA ASP A 134 -6.91 16.99 23.97
C ASP A 134 -6.35 16.90 22.55
N TRP A 135 -7.23 16.79 21.56
CA TRP A 135 -6.85 16.71 20.14
C TRP A 135 -6.06 17.91 19.59
N SER A 136 -5.93 19.00 20.36
CA SER A 136 -5.11 20.16 19.99
C SER A 136 -3.68 20.10 20.54
N GLN A 137 -3.45 19.31 21.59
CA GLN A 137 -2.15 19.22 22.29
C GLN A 137 -1.56 17.80 22.26
N ASP A 138 -2.39 16.78 22.36
CA ASP A 138 -1.97 15.39 22.42
C ASP A 138 -1.66 14.85 21.03
N GLU A 139 -0.45 14.31 20.87
CA GLU A 139 0.01 13.77 19.60
C GLU A 139 -0.31 12.28 19.51
N ILE A 140 -1.09 11.90 18.49
CA ILE A 140 -1.24 10.50 18.11
C ILE A 140 0.16 9.94 17.84
N PRO A 141 0.51 8.73 18.35
CA PRO A 141 1.82 8.12 18.13
C PRO A 141 2.31 8.27 16.69
N TYR A 142 3.31 9.13 16.50
CA TYR A 142 3.80 9.44 15.17
C TYR A 142 4.45 8.19 14.55
N PRO A 143 3.93 7.68 13.42
CA PRO A 143 4.33 6.37 12.90
C PRO A 143 5.80 6.33 12.43
N PHE A 144 6.46 7.47 12.31
CA PHE A 144 7.82 7.61 11.77
C PHE A 144 8.83 8.20 12.78
N ASN A 145 8.50 8.23 14.08
CA ASN A 145 9.32 8.91 15.10
C ASN A 145 10.68 8.24 15.33
N GLU A 146 10.72 6.90 15.45
CA GLU A 146 11.96 6.17 15.78
C GLU A 146 11.95 4.72 15.26
N GLY A 147 13.03 4.30 14.60
CA GLY A 147 13.25 2.93 14.12
C GLY A 147 13.17 2.78 12.60
N GLN A 148 13.02 1.54 12.13
CA GLN A 148 13.09 1.05 10.72
C GLN A 148 12.19 1.74 9.66
N TYR A 149 11.38 2.71 10.09
CA TYR A 149 10.49 3.49 9.24
C TYR A 149 10.59 4.97 9.60
N SER A 150 11.77 5.42 10.04
CA SER A 150 12.07 6.85 10.10
C SER A 150 11.76 7.50 8.74
N SER A 151 11.53 8.82 8.73
CA SER A 151 11.36 9.57 7.47
C SER A 151 12.46 9.25 6.44
N LEU A 152 13.67 8.98 6.92
CA LEU A 152 14.82 8.54 6.15
C LEU A 152 14.65 7.13 5.54
N GLU A 153 14.26 6.12 6.30
CA GLU A 153 14.03 4.77 5.72
C GLU A 153 12.81 4.71 4.82
N MET A 154 11.80 5.56 5.02
CA MET A 154 10.72 5.72 4.04
C MET A 154 11.23 6.23 2.70
N ILE A 155 12.14 7.21 2.72
CA ILE A 155 12.78 7.72 1.51
C ILE A 155 13.54 6.57 0.84
N ALA A 156 14.37 5.83 1.57
CA ALA A 156 15.09 4.67 1.04
C ALA A 156 14.16 3.61 0.39
N ASN A 157 13.08 3.23 1.07
CA ASN A 157 12.10 2.29 0.53
C ASN A 157 11.39 2.85 -0.72
N SER A 158 11.04 4.14 -0.73
CA SER A 158 10.41 4.76 -1.90
C SER A 158 11.31 4.72 -3.14
N ILE A 159 12.64 4.85 -2.94
CA ILE A 159 13.65 4.77 -3.99
C ILE A 159 13.77 3.34 -4.55
N GLU A 160 13.63 2.31 -3.71
CA GLU A 160 13.62 0.91 -4.18
C GLU A 160 12.43 0.58 -5.09
N PHE A 161 11.29 1.24 -4.87
CA PHE A 161 10.08 1.03 -5.66
C PHE A 161 9.97 1.95 -6.86
N ASP A 162 10.93 2.85 -7.06
CA ASP A 162 11.11 3.57 -8.30
C ASP A 162 11.79 2.65 -9.32
N THR A 163 11.21 2.58 -10.52
CA THR A 163 11.77 1.78 -11.61
C THR A 163 12.96 2.44 -12.29
N GLN A 164 13.17 3.75 -12.08
CA GLN A 164 14.31 4.51 -12.63
C GLN A 164 14.84 5.55 -11.63
N PRO A 165 15.34 5.11 -10.45
CA PRO A 165 15.86 6.03 -9.45
C PRO A 165 17.08 6.79 -10.03
N SER A 166 17.13 8.09 -9.79
CA SER A 166 18.27 8.89 -10.25
C SER A 166 19.55 8.54 -9.47
N PRO A 167 20.74 8.87 -9.99
CA PRO A 167 21.99 8.71 -9.24
C PRO A 167 21.99 9.42 -7.88
N TYR A 168 21.24 10.53 -7.78
CA TYR A 168 21.07 11.28 -6.55
C TYR A 168 20.20 10.52 -5.53
N ASP A 169 19.10 9.92 -5.97
CA ASP A 169 18.22 9.11 -5.12
C ASP A 169 18.97 7.90 -4.56
N LEU A 170 19.72 7.19 -5.42
CA LEU A 170 20.55 6.07 -4.98
C LEU A 170 21.64 6.50 -3.98
N ALA A 171 22.16 7.73 -4.10
CA ALA A 171 23.15 8.26 -3.18
C ALA A 171 22.54 8.60 -1.81
N LEU A 172 21.33 9.17 -1.78
CA LEU A 172 20.58 9.35 -0.54
C LEU A 172 20.32 8.01 0.15
N LYS A 173 19.91 7.00 -0.60
CA LYS A 173 19.71 5.64 -0.07
C LYS A 173 21.00 5.09 0.56
N ALA A 174 22.13 5.20 -0.13
CA ALA A 174 23.42 4.72 0.37
C ALA A 174 23.85 5.42 1.68
N VAL A 175 23.52 6.71 1.85
CA VAL A 175 23.75 7.44 3.11
C VAL A 175 22.88 6.88 4.23
N ILE A 176 21.60 6.66 3.97
CA ILE A 176 20.62 6.14 4.95
C ILE A 176 21.03 4.74 5.42
N GLU A 177 21.51 3.89 4.51
CA GLU A 177 21.94 2.52 4.80
C GLU A 177 23.38 2.44 5.36
N GLY A 178 24.09 3.57 5.47
CA GLY A 178 25.47 3.61 5.93
C GLY A 178 26.49 3.02 4.94
N GLU A 179 26.09 2.79 3.69
CA GLU A 179 26.91 2.23 2.63
C GLU A 179 27.78 3.29 1.94
N PHE A 180 28.67 3.93 2.69
CA PHE A 180 29.51 5.03 2.19
C PHE A 180 30.42 4.63 1.01
N GLY A 181 30.76 3.34 0.86
CA GLY A 181 31.47 2.83 -0.31
C GLY A 181 30.62 2.84 -1.59
N VAL A 182 29.31 2.64 -1.48
CA VAL A 182 28.37 2.76 -2.61
C VAL A 182 28.16 4.22 -2.97
N LEU A 183 28.01 5.11 -1.97
CA LEU A 183 27.96 6.55 -2.16
C LEU A 183 29.16 7.07 -2.98
N GLY A 184 30.38 6.69 -2.60
CA GLY A 184 31.59 7.09 -3.33
C GLY A 184 31.62 6.65 -4.80
N LYS A 185 31.15 5.42 -5.08
CA LYS A 185 31.04 4.92 -6.46
C LYS A 185 30.00 5.69 -7.27
N LEU A 186 28.87 6.06 -6.66
CA LEU A 186 27.81 6.83 -7.33
C LEU A 186 28.27 8.24 -7.69
N ILE A 187 28.94 8.93 -6.76
CA ILE A 187 29.52 10.26 -6.98
C ILE A 187 30.56 10.23 -8.10
N THR A 188 31.45 9.23 -8.10
CA THR A 188 32.53 9.13 -9.08
C THR A 188 32.01 8.81 -10.49
N LYS A 189 30.97 7.98 -10.59
CA LYS A 189 30.40 7.55 -11.89
C LYS A 189 29.46 8.59 -12.50
N ASN A 190 28.84 9.44 -11.69
CA ASN A 190 27.82 10.40 -12.15
C ASN A 190 28.08 11.81 -11.59
N PRO A 191 29.25 12.42 -11.85
CA PRO A 191 29.63 13.69 -11.22
C PRO A 191 28.62 14.83 -11.51
N ASP A 192 28.05 14.83 -12.71
CA ASP A 192 27.07 15.85 -13.13
C ASP A 192 25.78 15.82 -12.29
N ALA A 193 25.43 14.65 -11.73
CA ALA A 193 24.26 14.50 -10.86
C ALA A 193 24.41 15.18 -9.48
N PHE A 194 25.63 15.62 -9.12
CA PHE A 194 25.94 16.18 -7.81
C PHE A 194 26.42 17.64 -7.86
N ILE A 195 26.20 18.35 -8.97
CA ILE A 195 26.59 19.76 -9.12
C ILE A 195 25.70 20.70 -8.26
N SER A 196 24.45 20.31 -8.00
CA SER A 196 23.53 21.11 -7.19
C SER A 196 24.02 21.28 -5.75
N GLU A 197 23.54 22.30 -5.05
CA GLU A 197 23.87 22.55 -3.63
C GLU A 197 23.61 21.30 -2.76
N HIS A 198 22.47 20.63 -2.97
CA HIS A 198 22.14 19.38 -2.30
C HIS A 198 23.04 18.21 -2.71
N GLY A 199 23.51 18.17 -3.96
CA GLY A 199 24.49 17.21 -4.43
C GLY A 199 25.87 17.40 -3.78
N GLN A 200 26.30 18.65 -3.63
CA GLN A 200 27.56 19.00 -2.98
C GLN A 200 27.58 18.64 -1.50
N TRP A 201 26.42 18.68 -0.82
CA TRP A 201 26.32 18.18 0.55
C TRP A 201 26.67 16.69 0.65
N LEU A 202 26.16 15.85 -0.27
CA LEU A 202 26.49 14.41 -0.31
C LEU A 202 27.97 14.16 -0.58
N VAL A 203 28.58 14.96 -1.46
CA VAL A 203 30.03 14.90 -1.76
C VAL A 203 30.84 15.26 -0.52
N THR A 204 30.43 16.31 0.19
CA THR A 204 31.09 16.75 1.44
C THR A 204 31.00 15.66 2.50
N LEU A 205 29.80 15.10 2.72
CA LEU A 205 29.58 14.03 3.67
C LEU A 205 30.47 12.80 3.38
N TYR A 206 30.55 12.38 2.12
CA TYR A 206 31.43 11.28 1.72
C TYR A 206 32.90 11.58 2.03
N ASN A 207 33.38 12.77 1.68
CA ASN A 207 34.78 13.15 1.91
C ASN A 207 35.12 13.22 3.41
N THR A 208 34.21 13.74 4.24
CA THR A 208 34.37 13.74 5.70
C THR A 208 34.47 12.33 6.25
N LYS A 209 33.56 11.43 5.86
CA LYS A 209 33.58 10.03 6.31
C LYS A 209 34.83 9.29 5.85
N LYS A 210 35.28 9.55 4.62
CA LYS A 210 36.53 8.99 4.10
C LYS A 210 37.73 9.44 4.92
N ALA A 211 37.84 10.72 5.26
CA ALA A 211 38.92 11.26 6.09
C ALA A 211 38.92 10.64 7.50
N GLU A 212 37.74 10.50 8.13
CA GLU A 212 37.60 9.81 9.43
C GLU A 212 38.15 8.37 9.35
N TYR A 213 37.78 7.59 8.32
CA TYR A 213 38.28 6.22 8.16
C TYR A 213 39.79 6.15 7.89
N GLU A 214 40.34 7.09 7.14
CA GLU A 214 41.79 7.18 6.90
C GLU A 214 42.55 7.50 8.20
N GLU A 215 42.03 8.39 9.04
CA GLU A 215 42.58 8.70 10.35
C GLU A 215 42.55 7.49 11.30
N TYR A 216 41.42 6.76 11.35
CA TYR A 216 41.32 5.52 12.11
C TYR A 216 42.30 4.45 11.63
N SER A 217 42.47 4.29 10.31
CA SER A 217 43.44 3.35 9.73
C SER A 217 44.88 3.71 10.11
N LEU A 218 45.24 4.99 10.08
CA LEU A 218 46.56 5.48 10.49
C LEU A 218 46.82 5.25 12.00
N LEU A 219 45.80 5.42 12.84
CA LEU A 219 45.88 5.14 14.28
C LEU A 219 46.08 3.65 14.55
N LEU A 220 45.32 2.79 13.86
CA LEU A 220 45.43 1.33 14.01
C LEU A 220 46.79 0.80 13.55
N ASN A 221 47.39 1.38 12.50
CA ASN A 221 48.71 0.99 12.00
C ASN A 221 49.89 1.50 12.86
N LYS A 222 49.62 2.33 13.89
CA LYS A 222 50.63 2.76 14.87
C LYS A 222 50.76 1.82 16.07
N TYR A 223 49.82 0.89 16.25
CA TYR A 223 49.83 -0.15 17.29
C TYR A 223 50.09 -1.52 16.67
#